data_AF-A0A5D0IBT4-F1
#
_entry.id   AF-A0A5D0IBT4-F1
#
_cell.length_a   1.000
_cell.length_b   1.000
_cell.length_c   1.000
_cell.angle_alpha   90.00
_cell.angle_beta   90.00
_cell.angle_gamma   90.00
#
_symmetry.space_group_name_H-M   'P 1'
#
loop_
_entity.id
_entity.type
_entity.pdbx_description
1 polymer ?
#
loop_
_entity_poly.entity_id
_entity_poly.type
_entity_poly.pdbx_seq_one_letter_code
_entity_poly.pdbx_strand_id
1 'polypeptide(L)'
;GEFPFGDITKPETKNYIPDNFDVLCAGFPCQAFSIAGRRGGFEDTRGTLFFDVAEIIKKKQPKAIFLENVKGLRNHDKGKTLATILNVLREDLGYYVPEPQI
;
A
#
# COMPACT_ATOMS: atom_id res chain seq x y z
N GLY A 1 -15.34 -17.44 -7.85
CA GLY A 1 -14.04 -16.83 -7.55
C GLY A 1 -13.36 -17.68 -6.50
N GLU A 2 -12.03 -17.78 -6.55
CA GLU A 2 -11.28 -18.42 -5.48
C GLU A 2 -11.53 -17.70 -4.15
N PHE A 3 -11.57 -18.45 -3.06
CA PHE A 3 -11.66 -17.88 -1.73
C PHE A 3 -10.32 -17.18 -1.41
N PRO A 4 -10.31 -15.88 -1.07
CA PRO A 4 -9.08 -15.21 -0.69
C PRO A 4 -8.49 -15.86 0.56
N PHE A 5 -7.19 -16.14 0.51
CA PHE A 5 -6.48 -16.82 1.59
C PHE A 5 -6.12 -15.83 2.70
N GLY A 6 -6.83 -15.94 3.83
CA GLY A 6 -6.43 -15.34 5.10
C GLY A 6 -6.53 -13.81 5.18
N ASP A 7 -5.96 -13.28 6.26
CA ASP A 7 -5.87 -11.86 6.59
C ASP A 7 -4.45 -11.37 6.26
N ILE A 8 -4.32 -10.46 5.32
CA ILE A 8 -3.03 -10.01 4.80
C ILE A 8 -2.16 -9.28 5.84
N THR A 9 -2.74 -8.81 6.94
CA THR A 9 -2.00 -8.17 8.03
C THR A 9 -1.13 -9.18 8.81
N LYS A 10 -1.43 -10.48 8.68
CA LYS A 10 -0.76 -11.55 9.42
C LYS A 10 0.51 -12.03 8.71
N PRO A 11 1.65 -12.19 9.42
CA PRO A 11 2.89 -12.72 8.84
C PRO A 11 2.71 -14.09 8.18
N GLU A 12 1.87 -14.96 8.74
CA GLU A 12 1.61 -16.29 8.20
C GLU A 12 1.03 -16.16 6.78
N THR A 13 0.02 -15.30 6.60
CA THR A 13 -0.59 -15.04 5.30
C THR A 13 0.43 -14.49 4.30
N LYS A 14 1.26 -13.51 4.70
CA LYS A 14 2.30 -12.91 3.84
C LYS A 14 3.35 -13.93 3.39
N ASN A 15 3.64 -14.93 4.24
CA ASN A 15 4.60 -15.99 3.92
C ASN A 15 4.06 -17.01 2.90
N TYR A 16 2.75 -17.12 2.72
CA TYR A 16 2.15 -17.96 1.67
C TYR A 16 2.17 -17.32 0.28
N ILE A 17 2.46 -16.02 0.18
CA ILE A 17 2.54 -15.34 -1.11
C ILE A 17 3.70 -15.96 -1.92
N PRO A 18 3.49 -16.43 -3.15
CA PRO A 18 4.54 -17.02 -3.96
C PRO A 18 5.67 -16.03 -4.23
N ASP A 19 6.87 -16.55 -4.47
CA ASP A 19 7.97 -15.75 -5.01
C ASP A 19 7.86 -15.62 -6.54
N ASN A 20 8.61 -14.68 -7.11
CA ASN A 20 8.78 -14.53 -8.57
C ASN A 20 7.50 -14.29 -9.39
N PHE A 21 6.49 -13.64 -8.81
CA PHE A 21 5.38 -13.12 -9.60
C PHE A 21 5.74 -11.78 -10.25
N ASP A 22 5.17 -11.50 -11.42
CA ASP A 22 5.51 -10.29 -12.17
C ASP A 22 4.73 -9.05 -11.73
N VAL A 23 3.46 -9.23 -11.32
CA VAL A 23 2.54 -8.12 -11.06
C VAL A 23 1.85 -8.27 -9.70
N LEU A 24 1.91 -7.23 -8.86
CA LEU A 24 1.06 -7.09 -7.67
C LEU A 24 -0.15 -6.21 -7.99
N CYS A 25 -1.35 -6.70 -7.73
CA CYS A 25 -2.58 -5.89 -7.79
C CYS A 25 -3.16 -5.73 -6.39
N ALA A 26 -3.51 -4.49 -6.01
CA ALA A 26 -4.14 -4.23 -4.72
C ALA A 26 -5.11 -3.05 -4.78
N GLY A 27 -6.34 -3.27 -4.31
CA GLY A 27 -7.27 -2.21 -3.91
C GLY A 27 -7.33 -2.18 -2.39
N PHE A 28 -6.85 -1.09 -1.77
CA PHE A 28 -6.76 -0.99 -0.31
C PHE A 28 -7.70 0.08 0.24
N PRO A 29 -8.29 -0.12 1.45
CA PRO A 29 -9.24 0.81 2.02
C PRO A 29 -8.66 2.23 2.20
N CYS A 30 -9.37 3.23 1.71
CA CYS A 30 -8.99 4.66 1.82
C CYS A 30 -9.24 5.26 3.22
N GLN A 31 -10.02 4.59 4.07
CA GLN A 31 -10.66 5.20 5.24
C GLN A 31 -9.69 5.56 6.38
N ALA A 32 -8.48 5.01 6.37
CA ALA A 32 -7.66 4.95 7.58
C ALA A 32 -6.51 5.97 7.64
N PHE A 33 -6.41 6.89 6.67
CA PHE A 33 -5.42 7.97 6.71
C PHE A 33 -5.93 9.24 7.43
N SER A 34 -7.15 9.21 7.96
CA SER A 34 -7.78 10.35 8.64
C SER A 34 -7.32 10.43 10.11
N ILE A 35 -6.49 11.44 10.41
CA ILE A 35 -6.42 12.17 11.69
C ILE A 35 -5.57 11.60 12.86
N ALA A 36 -4.84 10.49 12.73
CA ALA A 36 -3.96 10.01 13.81
C ALA A 36 -2.49 9.87 13.40
N GLY A 37 -1.59 10.64 14.03
CA GLY A 37 -0.15 10.46 13.90
C GLY A 37 0.67 11.74 14.01
N ARG A 38 0.73 12.36 15.19
CA ARG A 38 1.80 13.30 15.53
C ARG A 38 3.14 12.58 15.31
N ARG A 39 3.98 13.01 14.36
CA ARG A 39 5.48 12.94 14.32
C ARG A 39 6.23 11.83 15.10
N GLY A 40 5.63 10.65 15.28
CA GLY A 40 6.15 9.53 16.05
C GLY A 40 5.63 8.27 15.37
N GLY A 41 6.55 7.40 14.99
CA GLY A 41 6.34 6.40 13.94
C GLY A 41 5.36 5.26 14.25
N PHE A 42 5.15 4.45 13.22
CA PHE A 42 4.87 3.00 13.20
C PHE A 42 3.82 2.36 14.14
N GLU A 43 2.99 3.08 14.90
CA GLU A 43 2.10 2.47 15.91
C GLU A 43 0.57 2.68 15.75
N ASP A 44 0.04 2.98 14.56
CA ASP A 44 -1.44 3.02 14.38
C ASP A 44 -1.96 1.98 13.38
N THR A 45 -2.46 0.88 13.93
CA THR A 45 -2.66 -0.45 13.31
C THR A 45 -3.95 -0.62 12.48
N ARG A 46 -4.62 0.46 12.09
CA ARG A 46 -5.79 0.38 11.20
C ARG A 46 -5.66 1.24 9.94
N GLY A 47 -4.68 2.14 9.91
CA GLY A 47 -4.15 2.92 8.77
C GLY A 47 -3.40 2.15 7.70
N THR A 48 -3.27 0.82 7.86
CA THR A 48 -2.00 0.14 7.58
C THR A 48 -1.96 -0.73 6.34
N LEU A 49 -3.09 -1.01 5.68
CA LEU A 49 -3.07 -2.00 4.60
C LEU A 49 -2.19 -1.57 3.40
N PHE A 50 -2.01 -0.27 3.18
CA PHE A 50 -1.00 0.19 2.22
C PHE A 50 0.42 -0.24 2.64
N PHE A 51 0.75 -0.19 3.94
CA PHE A 51 2.06 -0.61 4.44
C PHE A 51 2.23 -2.13 4.40
N ASP A 52 1.16 -2.91 4.61
CA ASP A 52 1.19 -4.36 4.36
C ASP A 52 1.49 -4.65 2.88
N VAL A 53 0.84 -3.91 1.97
CA VAL A 53 1.13 -3.98 0.52
C VAL A 53 2.58 -3.56 0.23
N ALA A 54 3.06 -2.47 0.82
CA ALA A 54 4.43 -1.99 0.66
C ALA A 54 5.47 -2.99 1.17
N GLU A 55 5.19 -3.68 2.29
CA GLU A 55 6.04 -4.74 2.82
C GLU A 55 6.13 -5.92 1.83
N ILE A 56 4.99 -6.32 1.24
CA ILE A 56 4.96 -7.37 0.23
C ILE A 56 5.75 -6.95 -1.01
N ILE A 57 5.54 -5.72 -1.51
CA ILE A 57 6.31 -5.17 -2.64
C ILE A 57 7.81 -5.19 -2.31
N LYS A 58 8.18 -4.73 -1.11
CA LYS A 58 9.58 -4.73 -0.66
C LYS A 58 10.19 -6.12 -0.65
N LYS A 59 9.48 -7.11 -0.12
CA LYS A 59 9.95 -8.50 0.00
C LYS A 59 10.00 -9.23 -1.34
N LYS A 60 9.03 -8.97 -2.22
CA LYS A 60 8.80 -9.77 -3.43
C LYS A 60 9.32 -9.12 -4.71
N GLN A 61 9.55 -7.81 -4.70
CA GLN A 61 10.11 -7.03 -5.82
C GLN A 61 9.48 -7.37 -7.19
N PRO A 62 8.14 -7.31 -7.33
CA PRO A 62 7.50 -7.58 -8.62
C PRO A 62 7.92 -6.59 -9.69
N LYS A 63 7.83 -6.97 -10.97
CA LYS A 63 8.18 -6.09 -12.09
C LYS A 63 7.23 -4.89 -12.21
N ALA A 64 5.96 -5.07 -11.83
CA ALA A 64 4.96 -4.01 -11.86
C ALA A 64 4.02 -4.10 -10.66
N ILE A 65 3.46 -2.94 -10.31
CA ILE A 65 2.44 -2.81 -9.26
C ILE A 65 1.24 -2.06 -9.84
N PHE A 66 0.03 -2.52 -9.51
CA PHE A 66 -1.21 -1.85 -9.88
C PHE A 66 -2.04 -1.61 -8.63
N LEU A 67 -2.16 -0.34 -8.25
CA LEU A 67 -2.81 0.09 -7.02
C LEU A 67 -4.06 0.90 -7.37
N GLU A 68 -5.22 0.42 -6.94
CA GLU A 68 -6.51 1.08 -7.13
C GLU A 68 -6.95 1.77 -5.84
N ASN A 69 -7.54 2.95 -5.99
CA ASN A 69 -8.16 3.67 -4.89
C ASN A 69 -9.24 4.65 -5.38
N VAL A 70 -10.03 5.17 -4.46
CA VAL A 70 -11.11 6.12 -4.77
C VAL A 70 -10.58 7.50 -5.16
N LYS A 71 -11.33 8.23 -6.00
CA LYS A 71 -11.00 9.61 -6.43
C LYS A 71 -10.72 10.58 -5.26
N GLY A 72 -11.32 10.34 -4.10
CA GLY A 72 -11.12 11.13 -2.88
C GLY A 72 -9.69 11.12 -2.34
N LEU A 73 -8.87 10.11 -2.68
CA LEU A 73 -7.50 9.96 -2.19
C LEU A 73 -6.63 11.20 -2.45
N ARG A 74 -6.78 11.86 -3.61
CA ARG A 74 -5.97 13.02 -3.97
C ARG A 74 -6.14 14.21 -3.02
N ASN A 75 -7.35 14.41 -2.51
CA ASN A 75 -7.65 15.52 -1.61
C ASN A 75 -7.68 15.09 -0.13
N HIS A 76 -7.53 13.79 0.13
CA HIS A 76 -7.54 13.24 1.47
C HIS A 76 -6.40 13.82 2.31
N ASP A 77 -6.70 14.22 3.55
CA ASP A 77 -5.77 14.92 4.46
C ASP A 77 -4.96 16.02 3.76
N LYS A 78 -5.65 16.86 2.97
CA LYS A 78 -5.04 17.96 2.19
C LYS A 78 -3.91 17.49 1.25
N GLY A 79 -4.05 16.28 0.69
CA GLY A 79 -3.11 15.67 -0.24
C GLY A 79 -1.93 14.93 0.40
N LYS A 80 -1.79 14.98 1.73
CA LYS A 80 -0.67 14.32 2.44
C LYS A 80 -0.67 12.81 2.26
N THR A 81 -1.85 12.19 2.23
CA THR A 81 -1.95 10.74 2.09
C THR A 81 -1.36 10.25 0.78
N LEU A 82 -1.75 10.89 -0.33
CA LEU A 82 -1.20 10.56 -1.64
C LEU A 82 0.31 10.85 -1.69
N ALA A 83 0.76 11.96 -1.10
CA ALA A 83 2.19 12.29 -1.02
C ALA A 83 2.99 11.21 -0.27
N THR A 84 2.48 10.71 0.86
CA THR A 84 3.12 9.61 1.61
C THR A 84 3.20 8.32 0.77
N ILE A 85 2.10 7.95 0.10
CA ILE A 85 2.08 6.77 -0.78
C ILE A 85 3.12 6.90 -1.88
N LEU A 86 3.14 8.04 -2.59
CA LEU A 86 4.10 8.29 -3.66
C LEU A 86 5.55 8.28 -3.15
N ASN A 87 5.81 8.85 -1.97
CA ASN A 87 7.14 8.81 -1.35
C ASN A 87 7.59 7.38 -1.06
N VAL A 88 6.73 6.55 -0.46
CA VAL A 88 7.06 5.14 -0.20
C VAL A 88 7.33 4.38 -1.50
N LEU A 89 6.49 4.55 -2.52
CA LEU A 89 6.65 3.85 -3.79
C LEU A 89 7.93 4.28 -4.54
N ARG A 90 8.24 5.59 -4.56
CA ARG A 90 9.35 6.15 -5.34
C ARG A 90 10.68 6.05 -4.59
N GLU A 91 10.70 6.49 -3.33
CA GLU A 91 11.95 6.63 -2.56
C GLU A 91 12.29 5.36 -1.78
N ASP A 92 11.31 4.73 -1.12
CA ASP A 92 11.59 3.56 -0.25
C ASP A 92 11.61 2.23 -1.03
N LEU A 93 10.79 2.13 -2.08
CA LEU A 93 10.62 0.90 -2.89
C LEU A 93 11.26 1.00 -4.27
N GLY A 94 11.65 2.20 -4.73
CA GLY A 94 12.38 2.38 -5.99
C GLY A 94 11.55 2.20 -7.27
N TYR A 95 10.21 2.27 -7.18
CA TYR A 95 9.35 2.15 -8.35
C TYR A 95 9.13 3.50 -9.01
N TYR A 96 9.22 3.52 -10.35
CA TYR A 96 8.72 4.66 -11.11
C TYR A 96 7.19 4.71 -11.03
N VAL A 97 6.67 5.80 -10.47
CA VAL A 97 5.24 6.09 -10.45
C VAL A 97 5.05 7.48 -11.06
N PRO A 98 4.38 7.63 -12.21
CA PRO A 98 4.11 8.95 -12.78
C PRO A 98 3.19 9.75 -11.87
N GLU A 99 3.08 11.06 -12.12
CA GLU A 99 2.08 11.87 -11.42
C GLU A 99 0.66 11.35 -11.72
N PRO A 100 -0.13 10.99 -10.69
CA PRO A 100 -1.46 10.43 -10.92
C PRO A 100 -2.38 11.42 -11.63
N GLN A 101 -3.01 10.98 -12.72
CA GLN A 101 -4.05 11.72 -13.42
C GLN A 101 -5.43 11.22 -12.95
N ILE A 102 -6.37 12.15 -12.74
CA ILE A 102 -7.76 11.86 -12.35
C ILE A 102 -8.68 12.11 -13.53
#